data_AF-A0A9E0VG07-F1
#
_entry.id   AF-A0A9E0VG07-F1
#
_cell.length_a   1.000
_cell.length_b   1.000
_cell.length_c   1.000
_cell.angle_alpha   90.00
_cell.angle_beta   90.00
_cell.angle_gamma   90.00
#
_symmetry.space_group_name_H-M   'P 1'
#
loop_
_entity.id
_entity.type
_entity.pdbx_description
1 polymer ?
#
loop_
_entity_poly.entity_id
_entity_poly.type
_entity_poly.pdbx_seq_one_letter_code
_entity_poly.pdbx_strand_id
1 'polypeptide(L)'
;MKIQRILNVCVWSALLLSAVAAASAQKPVKWTGEWSITSRYRPAGLKIKPAGKGKFRFKIEAMSGANMGEIEGLATVRGRQAFFDDRKFAKKKADAYGCQLTFTNKGSLITVDQNPECRSYAGMNVYFGGDYLVGKPRKYTETFVELDVFPNARIEQRFRELTKKDYDTFLDAFHQIYTMDDLDKFGAKVYSGCVEGICPWFTAIIMYDPKGSFWAAVLHDEDGQPQSVRYYTNVAGWKTKLPKSIIKWVDDLREHNDELKVTFMNGK
;
A
#
# COMPACT_ATOMS: atom_id res chain seq x y z
N MET A 1 91.13 -16.83 -31.89
CA MET A 1 91.46 -15.97 -33.06
C MET A 1 90.45 -16.29 -34.18
N LYS A 2 89.86 -15.25 -34.81
CA LYS A 2 88.70 -15.20 -35.76
C LYS A 2 87.32 -15.29 -35.05
N ILE A 3 86.47 -14.26 -34.91
CA ILE A 3 85.89 -13.17 -35.76
C ILE A 3 84.68 -13.59 -36.63
N GLN A 4 83.48 -13.20 -36.13
CA GLN A 4 82.23 -12.67 -36.73
C GLN A 4 81.50 -13.26 -37.96
N ARG A 5 80.16 -13.40 -37.82
CA ARG A 5 79.06 -12.68 -38.53
C ARG A 5 77.69 -13.21 -38.01
N ILE A 6 76.92 -12.48 -37.19
CA ILE A 6 75.86 -11.45 -37.46
C ILE A 6 74.77 -11.85 -38.47
N LEU A 7 73.53 -12.03 -37.97
CA LEU A 7 72.23 -11.44 -38.44
C LEU A 7 71.12 -11.88 -37.43
N ASN A 8 70.62 -10.95 -36.59
CA ASN A 8 69.30 -10.28 -36.66
C ASN A 8 68.11 -11.28 -36.57
N VAL A 9 67.17 -11.19 -35.61
CA VAL A 9 66.17 -10.12 -35.44
C VAL A 9 65.42 -10.32 -34.10
N CYS A 10 65.20 -9.20 -33.38
CA CYS A 10 64.04 -8.74 -32.59
C CYS A 10 63.03 -9.73 -31.96
N VAL A 11 62.28 -9.44 -30.89
CA VAL A 11 62.10 -8.28 -29.98
C VAL A 11 61.31 -8.80 -28.76
N TRP A 12 61.40 -8.02 -27.70
CA TRP A 12 60.77 -8.00 -26.38
C TRP A 12 59.46 -8.74 -26.04
N SER A 13 59.46 -9.20 -24.78
CA SER A 13 58.49 -9.00 -23.68
C SER A 13 56.99 -9.12 -23.94
N ALA A 14 56.34 -10.01 -23.18
CA ALA A 14 55.25 -9.65 -22.28
C ALA A 14 54.92 -10.81 -21.31
N LEU A 15 54.89 -10.50 -20.01
CA LEU A 15 54.17 -11.29 -19.01
C LEU A 15 52.70 -11.40 -19.41
N LEU A 16 52.13 -12.61 -19.36
CA LEU A 16 50.69 -12.81 -19.30
C LEU A 16 50.37 -13.71 -18.11
N LEU A 17 50.06 -13.09 -16.97
CA LEU A 17 49.17 -13.69 -15.98
C LEU A 17 47.78 -13.73 -16.60
N SER A 18 47.31 -14.90 -17.02
CA SER A 18 45.90 -15.11 -17.33
C SER A 18 45.12 -15.25 -16.02
N ALA A 19 44.66 -14.13 -15.47
CA ALA A 19 43.55 -14.14 -14.53
C ALA A 19 42.27 -14.43 -15.32
N VAL A 20 41.85 -15.69 -15.35
CA VAL A 20 40.50 -16.04 -15.81
C VAL A 20 39.53 -15.51 -14.75
N ALA A 21 39.00 -14.31 -14.96
CA ALA A 21 37.85 -13.83 -14.22
C ALA A 21 36.69 -14.79 -14.54
N ALA A 22 36.41 -15.70 -13.61
CA ALA A 22 35.17 -16.43 -13.60
C ALA A 22 34.04 -15.41 -13.41
N ALA A 23 33.51 -14.89 -14.52
CA ALA A 23 32.21 -14.27 -14.52
C ALA A 23 31.24 -15.36 -14.05
N SER A 24 30.92 -15.34 -12.75
CA SER A 24 29.79 -16.08 -12.20
C SER A 24 28.61 -15.76 -13.12
N ALA A 25 28.25 -16.70 -13.98
CA ALA A 25 27.03 -16.62 -14.78
C ALA A 25 25.87 -16.63 -13.77
N GLN A 26 25.49 -15.43 -13.31
CA GLN A 26 24.35 -15.29 -12.43
C GLN A 26 23.15 -15.88 -13.16
N LYS A 27 22.46 -16.79 -12.49
CA LYS A 27 21.26 -17.43 -13.05
C LYS A 27 20.37 -16.36 -13.68
N PRO A 28 19.83 -16.62 -14.88
CA PRO A 28 18.98 -15.65 -15.56
C PRO A 28 17.84 -15.22 -14.64
N VAL A 29 17.70 -13.91 -14.51
CA VAL A 29 16.77 -13.28 -13.59
C VAL A 29 15.36 -13.34 -14.18
N LYS A 30 14.43 -13.97 -13.47
CA LYS A 30 13.04 -14.10 -13.91
C LYS A 30 12.28 -12.80 -13.65
N TRP A 31 11.91 -12.11 -14.72
CA TRP A 31 11.09 -10.90 -14.67
C TRP A 31 9.59 -11.19 -14.85
N THR A 32 9.26 -12.08 -15.79
CA THR A 32 7.88 -12.40 -16.16
C THR A 32 7.09 -12.99 -15.00
N GLY A 33 5.88 -12.48 -14.81
CA GLY A 33 4.96 -12.95 -13.78
C GLY A 33 4.07 -11.85 -13.25
N GLU A 34 3.33 -12.20 -12.21
CA GLU A 34 2.57 -11.28 -11.38
C GLU A 34 3.37 -11.01 -10.10
N TRP A 35 3.36 -9.77 -9.68
CA TRP A 35 4.01 -9.29 -8.47
C TRP A 35 3.06 -8.33 -7.75
N SER A 36 3.20 -8.16 -6.44
CA SER A 36 2.29 -7.32 -5.68
C SER A 36 2.89 -6.71 -4.43
N ILE A 37 2.39 -5.52 -4.08
CA ILE A 37 2.47 -4.95 -2.74
C ILE A 37 1.21 -5.37 -2.01
N THR A 38 1.38 -6.04 -0.88
CA THR A 38 0.26 -6.45 -0.01
C THR A 38 0.09 -5.40 1.09
N SER A 39 -1.00 -4.66 1.03
CA SER A 39 -1.39 -3.62 1.99
C SER A 39 -2.91 -3.48 1.99
N ARG A 40 -3.55 -3.17 3.12
CA ARG A 40 -4.99 -2.89 3.19
C ARG A 40 -5.37 -1.68 2.35
N TYR A 41 -4.62 -0.60 2.51
CA TYR A 41 -5.01 0.70 1.97
C TYR A 41 -4.17 1.15 0.78
N ARG A 42 -2.97 0.59 0.60
CA ARG A 42 -2.10 0.90 -0.54
C ARG A 42 -1.66 -0.36 -1.32
N PRO A 43 -2.59 -1.24 -1.72
CA PRO A 43 -2.24 -2.39 -2.54
C PRO A 43 -1.77 -1.93 -3.92
N ALA A 44 -0.86 -2.71 -4.50
CA ALA A 44 -0.48 -2.54 -5.90
C ALA A 44 -0.19 -3.89 -6.56
N GLY A 45 -0.55 -4.03 -7.83
CA GLY A 45 -0.24 -5.17 -8.67
C GLY A 45 0.68 -4.77 -9.82
N LEU A 46 1.68 -5.60 -10.10
CA LEU A 46 2.61 -5.46 -11.23
C LEU A 46 2.56 -6.73 -12.07
N LYS A 47 2.17 -6.60 -13.35
CA LYS A 47 2.18 -7.69 -14.33
C LYS A 47 3.30 -7.44 -15.32
N ILE A 48 4.21 -8.40 -15.49
CA ILE A 48 5.32 -8.32 -16.45
C ILE A 48 5.17 -9.42 -17.50
N LYS A 49 5.22 -9.03 -18.78
CA LYS A 49 5.17 -9.92 -19.96
C LYS A 49 6.40 -9.72 -20.85
N PRO A 50 6.95 -10.77 -21.49
CA PRO A 50 8.10 -10.63 -22.40
C PRO A 50 7.74 -9.76 -23.61
N ALA A 51 8.70 -8.97 -24.11
CA ALA A 51 8.49 -8.07 -25.24
C ALA A 51 9.69 -7.99 -26.19
N GLY A 52 10.37 -9.14 -26.39
CA GLY A 52 11.57 -9.26 -27.20
C GLY A 52 12.87 -9.21 -26.38
N LYS A 53 14.01 -9.28 -27.07
CA LYS A 53 15.33 -9.37 -26.43
C LYS A 53 15.63 -8.11 -25.61
N GLY A 54 15.87 -8.28 -24.31
CA GLY A 54 16.22 -7.19 -23.41
C GLY A 54 15.06 -6.23 -23.08
N LYS A 55 13.80 -6.62 -23.30
CA LYS A 55 12.63 -5.77 -23.01
C LYS A 55 11.48 -6.57 -22.42
N PHE A 56 10.67 -5.90 -21.60
CA PHE A 56 9.38 -6.43 -21.16
C PHE A 56 8.29 -5.36 -21.21
N ARG A 57 7.04 -5.78 -21.39
CA ARG A 57 5.87 -4.95 -21.13
C ARG A 57 5.49 -5.09 -19.66
N PHE A 58 5.12 -4.00 -19.03
CA PHE A 58 4.57 -4.01 -17.68
C PHE A 58 3.22 -3.30 -17.64
N LYS A 59 2.42 -3.66 -16.64
CA LYS A 59 1.27 -2.91 -16.17
C LYS A 59 1.33 -2.85 -14.65
N ILE A 60 1.23 -1.67 -14.07
CA ILE A 60 1.05 -1.45 -12.63
C ILE A 60 -0.33 -0.86 -12.41
N GLU A 61 -1.09 -1.47 -11.52
CA GLU A 61 -2.35 -0.96 -10.97
C GLU A 61 -2.09 -0.72 -9.47
N ALA A 62 -2.32 0.50 -8.98
CA ALA A 62 -2.03 0.88 -7.59
C ALA A 62 -3.19 1.69 -6.99
N MET A 63 -3.35 1.61 -5.67
CA MET A 63 -4.41 2.28 -4.92
C MET A 63 -3.86 3.03 -3.71
N SER A 64 -4.60 4.05 -3.25
CA SER A 64 -4.47 4.65 -1.91
C SER A 64 -5.86 5.04 -1.41
N GLY A 65 -6.42 4.25 -0.51
CA GLY A 65 -7.83 4.36 -0.13
C GLY A 65 -8.74 4.22 -1.35
N ALA A 66 -9.55 5.23 -1.64
CA ALA A 66 -10.43 5.27 -2.81
C ALA A 66 -9.73 5.79 -4.10
N ASN A 67 -8.50 6.29 -4.00
CA ASN A 67 -7.75 6.76 -5.16
C ASN A 67 -7.11 5.59 -5.91
N MET A 68 -7.05 5.70 -7.23
CA MET A 68 -6.48 4.68 -8.12
C MET A 68 -5.46 5.29 -9.09
N GLY A 69 -4.54 4.47 -9.56
CA GLY A 69 -3.60 4.82 -10.61
C GLY A 69 -3.25 3.60 -11.45
N GLU A 70 -3.00 3.84 -12.72
CA GLU A 70 -2.60 2.81 -13.66
C GLU A 70 -1.49 3.33 -14.57
N ILE A 71 -0.43 2.54 -14.72
CA ILE A 71 0.64 2.83 -15.67
C ILE A 71 1.09 1.56 -16.39
N GLU A 72 1.18 1.63 -17.71
CA GLU A 72 1.69 0.56 -18.54
C GLU A 72 2.75 1.06 -19.51
N GLY A 73 3.65 0.17 -19.92
CA GLY A 73 4.73 0.56 -20.79
C GLY A 73 5.69 -0.55 -21.16
N LEU A 74 6.74 -0.15 -21.88
CA LEU A 74 7.83 -1.03 -22.29
C LEU A 74 9.09 -0.63 -21.51
N ALA A 75 9.60 -1.54 -20.68
CA ALA A 75 10.85 -1.34 -19.96
C ALA A 75 12.01 -2.02 -20.69
N THR A 76 13.19 -1.41 -20.65
CA THR A 76 14.43 -1.96 -21.20
C THR A 76 15.31 -2.52 -20.09
N VAL A 77 15.68 -3.79 -20.20
CA VAL A 77 16.45 -4.54 -19.21
C VAL A 77 17.95 -4.32 -19.40
N ARG A 78 18.66 -4.04 -18.31
CA ARG A 78 20.12 -3.98 -18.20
C ARG A 78 20.55 -4.76 -16.95
N GLY A 79 20.94 -6.02 -17.13
CA GLY A 79 21.27 -6.92 -16.01
C GLY A 79 20.06 -7.16 -15.10
N ARG A 80 20.17 -6.76 -13.82
CA ARG A 80 19.12 -6.86 -12.80
C ARG A 80 18.20 -5.65 -12.73
N GLN A 81 18.44 -4.63 -13.55
CA GLN A 81 17.59 -3.45 -13.60
C GLN A 81 16.81 -3.38 -14.91
N ALA A 82 15.66 -2.73 -14.88
CA ALA A 82 14.94 -2.32 -16.07
C ALA A 82 14.42 -0.90 -15.92
N PHE A 83 14.29 -0.20 -17.04
CA PHE A 83 13.99 1.23 -17.05
C PHE A 83 12.81 1.53 -17.98
N PHE A 84 11.86 2.28 -17.47
CA PHE A 84 10.78 2.92 -18.22
C PHE A 84 10.96 4.44 -18.16
N ASP A 85 10.71 5.09 -19.28
CA ASP A 85 10.85 6.53 -19.46
C ASP A 85 9.84 6.96 -20.54
N ASP A 86 8.85 7.76 -20.15
CA ASP A 86 7.79 8.25 -21.03
C ASP A 86 8.09 9.63 -21.64
N ARG A 87 9.25 10.24 -21.33
CA ARG A 87 9.62 11.61 -21.70
C ARG A 87 9.94 11.78 -23.19
N LYS A 88 9.40 10.90 -24.02
CA LYS A 88 9.75 10.63 -25.42
C LYS A 88 9.49 11.80 -26.37
N PHE A 89 8.85 12.88 -25.90
CA PHE A 89 8.50 14.04 -26.72
C PHE A 89 9.28 15.32 -26.39
N ALA A 90 10.18 15.29 -25.41
CA ALA A 90 10.95 16.46 -25.04
C ALA A 90 12.13 16.69 -26.01
N LYS A 91 12.14 17.87 -26.67
CA LYS A 91 13.20 18.27 -27.61
C LYS A 91 14.53 18.58 -26.93
N LYS A 92 14.51 18.95 -25.65
CA LYS A 92 15.70 19.14 -24.80
C LYS A 92 15.54 18.35 -23.51
N LYS A 93 16.64 17.83 -22.98
CA LYS A 93 16.67 17.06 -21.73
C LYS A 93 16.19 17.88 -20.51
N ALA A 94 16.40 19.19 -20.51
CA ALA A 94 15.92 20.10 -19.47
C ALA A 94 14.40 20.29 -19.50
N ASP A 95 13.76 20.07 -20.65
CA ASP A 95 12.32 20.20 -20.86
C ASP A 95 11.60 18.84 -20.74
N ALA A 96 12.36 17.79 -20.39
CA ALA A 96 11.88 16.42 -20.31
C ALA A 96 11.08 16.20 -19.02
N TYR A 97 9.79 16.46 -19.13
CA TYR A 97 8.79 16.15 -18.12
C TYR A 97 8.14 14.80 -18.42
N GLY A 98 7.98 13.96 -17.40
CA GLY A 98 7.32 12.66 -17.55
C GLY A 98 7.79 11.60 -16.56
N CYS A 99 6.96 10.57 -16.41
CA CYS A 99 7.18 9.45 -15.52
C CYS A 99 8.39 8.60 -15.90
N GLN A 100 9.19 8.31 -14.88
CA GLN A 100 10.30 7.36 -14.97
C GLN A 100 10.12 6.30 -13.90
N LEU A 101 10.27 5.03 -14.29
CA LEU A 101 10.29 3.90 -13.37
C LEU A 101 11.61 3.13 -13.51
N THR A 102 12.21 2.81 -12.37
CA THR A 102 13.35 1.90 -12.29
C THR A 102 12.93 0.64 -11.56
N PHE A 103 13.02 -0.50 -12.23
CA PHE A 103 12.74 -1.81 -11.65
C PHE A 103 14.05 -2.47 -11.27
N THR A 104 14.20 -2.94 -10.03
CA THR A 104 15.38 -3.67 -9.55
C THR A 104 14.96 -5.05 -9.09
N ASN A 105 15.38 -6.09 -9.82
CA ASN A 105 15.03 -7.47 -9.52
C ASN A 105 16.03 -8.11 -8.54
N LYS A 106 15.51 -8.47 -7.37
CA LYS A 106 16.23 -9.10 -6.25
C LYS A 106 15.92 -10.60 -6.13
N GLY A 107 15.28 -11.21 -7.14
CA GLY A 107 14.89 -12.62 -7.17
C GLY A 107 13.44 -12.82 -6.76
N SER A 108 13.15 -12.86 -5.47
CA SER A 108 11.79 -13.02 -4.91
C SER A 108 11.03 -11.69 -4.78
N LEU A 109 11.65 -10.59 -5.18
CA LEU A 109 11.18 -9.22 -5.01
C LEU A 109 11.62 -8.37 -6.20
N ILE A 110 10.76 -7.46 -6.65
CA ILE A 110 11.11 -6.34 -7.53
C ILE A 110 10.87 -5.05 -6.76
N THR A 111 11.93 -4.27 -6.53
CA THR A 111 11.79 -2.89 -6.06
C THR A 111 11.50 -2.00 -7.27
N VAL A 112 10.47 -1.19 -7.19
CA VAL A 112 10.14 -0.16 -8.19
C VAL A 112 10.39 1.20 -7.57
N ASP A 113 11.26 1.99 -8.19
CA ASP A 113 11.46 3.40 -7.85
C ASP A 113 10.75 4.26 -8.91
N GLN A 114 10.12 5.35 -8.47
CA GLN A 114 9.45 6.32 -9.35
C GLN A 114 9.99 7.74 -9.13
N ASN A 115 9.88 8.58 -10.16
CA ASN A 115 10.02 10.03 -9.97
C ASN A 115 8.65 10.68 -9.61
N PRO A 116 8.64 11.94 -9.17
CA PRO A 116 7.40 12.65 -8.85
C PRO A 116 6.43 12.79 -10.03
N GLU A 117 6.93 12.81 -11.27
CA GLU A 117 6.09 13.03 -12.46
C GLU A 117 5.18 11.86 -12.80
N CYS A 118 5.43 10.68 -12.23
CA CYS A 118 4.50 9.56 -12.30
C CYS A 118 3.12 9.86 -11.69
N ARG A 119 2.96 10.95 -10.93
CA ARG A 119 1.65 11.46 -10.50
C ARG A 119 0.69 11.76 -11.66
N SER A 120 1.18 11.96 -12.88
CA SER A 120 0.31 12.16 -14.05
C SER A 120 -0.53 10.93 -14.41
N TYR A 121 -0.17 9.75 -13.89
CA TYR A 121 -0.86 8.48 -14.10
C TYR A 121 -1.70 8.04 -12.88
N ALA A 122 -1.74 8.86 -11.83
CA ALA A 122 -2.18 8.42 -10.52
C ALA A 122 -3.09 9.45 -9.85
N GLY A 123 -4.10 8.98 -9.12
CA GLY A 123 -4.88 9.80 -8.20
C GLY A 123 -4.02 10.33 -7.05
N MET A 124 -4.63 11.17 -6.22
CA MET A 124 -3.95 11.76 -5.07
C MET A 124 -3.37 10.68 -4.14
N ASN A 125 -2.10 10.86 -3.73
CA ASN A 125 -1.35 9.95 -2.86
C ASN A 125 -1.21 8.50 -3.35
N VAL A 126 -1.48 8.23 -4.63
CA VAL A 126 -1.18 6.94 -5.25
C VAL A 126 0.25 6.91 -5.76
N TYR A 127 0.97 5.85 -5.39
CA TYR A 127 2.36 5.61 -5.81
C TYR A 127 2.49 4.21 -6.43
N PHE A 128 3.24 4.11 -7.50
CA PHE A 128 3.68 2.87 -8.16
C PHE A 128 5.00 2.34 -7.60
N GLY A 129 5.70 3.15 -6.81
CA GLY A 129 6.96 2.76 -6.18
C GLY A 129 6.73 1.85 -4.97
N GLY A 130 7.64 0.90 -4.78
CA GLY A 130 7.63 0.00 -3.63
C GLY A 130 8.20 -1.37 -3.92
N ASP A 131 8.08 -2.26 -2.94
CA ASP A 131 8.64 -3.60 -2.95
C ASP A 131 7.57 -4.65 -3.34
N TYR A 132 7.59 -5.07 -4.60
CA TYR A 132 6.63 -6.03 -5.17
C TYR A 132 7.11 -7.47 -5.01
N LEU A 133 6.40 -8.26 -4.19
CA LEU A 133 6.66 -9.68 -3.96
C LEU A 133 6.06 -10.54 -5.07
N VAL A 134 6.63 -11.73 -5.30
CA VAL A 134 6.10 -12.69 -6.29
C VAL A 134 4.65 -13.08 -5.97
N GLY A 135 3.79 -13.02 -6.97
CA GLY A 135 2.41 -13.48 -6.92
C GLY A 135 1.38 -12.36 -6.75
N LYS A 136 0.11 -12.78 -6.67
CA LYS A 136 -1.03 -11.91 -6.38
C LYS A 136 -0.98 -11.36 -4.96
N PRO A 137 -1.63 -10.21 -4.68
CA PRO A 137 -1.73 -9.69 -3.33
C PRO A 137 -2.27 -10.77 -2.39
N ARG A 138 -1.62 -10.95 -1.24
CA ARG A 138 -2.14 -11.85 -0.21
C ARG A 138 -3.26 -11.13 0.54
N LYS A 139 -4.18 -11.88 1.14
CA LYS A 139 -5.16 -11.30 2.06
C LYS A 139 -4.40 -10.65 3.22
N TYR A 140 -4.66 -9.37 3.43
CA TYR A 140 -4.04 -8.61 4.52
C TYR A 140 -4.68 -8.97 5.86
N THR A 141 -3.87 -9.03 6.91
CA THR A 141 -4.27 -9.54 8.24
C THR A 141 -4.13 -8.51 9.35
N GLU A 142 -4.08 -7.21 9.02
CA GLU A 142 -3.93 -6.19 10.06
C GLU A 142 -4.97 -6.33 11.15
N THR A 143 -4.57 -5.88 12.32
CA THR A 143 -5.34 -5.88 13.55
C THR A 143 -5.38 -4.46 14.10
N PHE A 144 -6.33 -4.18 14.98
CA PHE A 144 -6.35 -2.88 15.66
C PHE A 144 -5.18 -2.73 16.64
N VAL A 145 -4.54 -3.84 17.01
CA VAL A 145 -3.29 -3.83 17.78
C VAL A 145 -2.13 -3.33 16.91
N GLU A 146 -2.00 -3.83 15.68
CA GLU A 146 -0.95 -3.36 14.74
C GLU A 146 -1.17 -1.91 14.30
N LEU A 147 -2.41 -1.41 14.36
CA LEU A 147 -2.75 -0.01 14.12
C LEU A 147 -2.60 0.91 15.35
N ASP A 148 -2.10 0.39 16.48
CA ASP A 148 -1.99 1.11 17.76
C ASP A 148 -3.32 1.70 18.30
N VAL A 149 -4.46 1.23 17.79
CA VAL A 149 -5.81 1.59 18.27
C VAL A 149 -6.11 0.83 19.56
N PHE A 150 -5.77 -0.46 19.61
CA PHE A 150 -5.92 -1.30 20.80
C PHE A 150 -4.57 -1.64 21.43
N PRO A 151 -4.48 -1.69 22.76
CA PRO A 151 -3.21 -1.91 23.45
C PRO A 151 -2.74 -3.37 23.40
N ASN A 152 -3.63 -4.33 23.10
CA ASN A 152 -3.31 -5.76 23.09
C ASN A 152 -4.43 -6.61 22.48
N ALA A 153 -4.09 -7.87 22.19
CA ALA A 153 -4.98 -8.86 21.60
C ALA A 153 -6.24 -9.17 22.44
N ARG A 154 -6.21 -8.96 23.77
CA ARG A 154 -7.39 -9.19 24.62
C ARG A 154 -8.49 -8.16 24.36
N ILE A 155 -8.13 -6.88 24.22
CA ILE A 155 -9.09 -5.82 23.85
C ILE A 155 -9.58 -6.05 22.43
N GLU A 156 -8.69 -6.41 21.51
CA GLU A 156 -9.10 -6.78 20.16
C GLU A 156 -10.12 -7.92 20.12
N GLN A 157 -9.85 -9.04 20.81
CA GLN A 157 -10.73 -10.20 20.77
C GLN A 157 -12.13 -9.86 21.28
N ARG A 158 -12.23 -9.05 22.35
CA ARG A 158 -13.51 -8.56 22.86
C ARG A 158 -14.23 -7.67 21.85
N PHE A 159 -13.50 -6.81 21.14
CA PHE A 159 -14.08 -5.98 20.09
C PHE A 159 -14.59 -6.83 18.91
N ARG A 160 -13.81 -7.84 18.50
CA ARG A 160 -14.19 -8.81 17.47
C ARG A 160 -15.44 -9.60 17.86
N GLU A 161 -15.56 -10.02 19.11
CA GLU A 161 -16.76 -10.69 19.62
C GLU A 161 -17.99 -9.78 19.65
N LEU A 162 -17.79 -8.49 19.94
CA LEU A 162 -18.86 -7.48 19.95
C LEU A 162 -19.40 -7.19 18.55
N THR A 163 -18.52 -6.99 17.56
CA THR A 163 -18.87 -6.54 16.20
C THR A 163 -19.06 -7.68 15.21
N LYS A 164 -18.51 -8.87 15.49
CA LYS A 164 -18.67 -10.09 14.70
C LYS A 164 -18.33 -9.86 13.22
N LYS A 165 -19.34 -9.96 12.34
CA LYS A 165 -19.20 -9.80 10.89
C LYS A 165 -18.75 -8.40 10.48
N ASP A 166 -19.04 -7.39 11.31
CA ASP A 166 -18.73 -6.00 11.01
C ASP A 166 -17.32 -5.60 11.49
N TYR A 167 -16.55 -6.50 12.12
CA TYR A 167 -15.16 -6.23 12.54
C TYR A 167 -14.29 -5.75 11.36
N ASP A 168 -14.37 -6.44 10.22
CA ASP A 168 -13.58 -6.08 9.05
C ASP A 168 -14.03 -4.72 8.48
N THR A 169 -15.32 -4.38 8.56
CA THR A 169 -15.84 -3.05 8.17
C THR A 169 -15.29 -1.93 9.04
N PHE A 170 -15.21 -2.15 10.36
CA PHE A 170 -14.54 -1.21 11.26
C PHE A 170 -13.07 -1.04 10.87
N LEU A 171 -12.38 -2.15 10.64
CA LEU A 171 -10.96 -2.11 10.31
C LEU A 171 -10.72 -1.43 8.95
N ASP A 172 -11.56 -1.69 7.94
CA ASP A 172 -11.48 -1.04 6.64
C ASP A 172 -11.68 0.48 6.70
N ALA A 173 -12.46 0.98 7.67
CA ALA A 173 -12.63 2.41 7.88
C ALA A 173 -11.38 3.10 8.48
N PHE A 174 -10.45 2.37 9.10
CA PHE A 174 -9.32 2.94 9.86
C PHE A 174 -8.05 3.18 9.00
N HIS A 175 -8.21 3.69 7.77
CA HIS A 175 -7.08 4.10 6.94
C HIS A 175 -6.38 5.35 7.50
N GLN A 176 -7.14 6.42 7.70
CA GLN A 176 -6.68 7.64 8.39
C GLN A 176 -7.25 7.62 9.80
N ILE A 177 -6.37 7.61 10.81
CA ILE A 177 -6.77 7.47 12.22
C ILE A 177 -6.63 8.82 12.92
N TYR A 178 -7.73 9.25 13.55
CA TYR A 178 -7.83 10.49 14.31
C TYR A 178 -8.08 10.17 15.77
N THR A 179 -7.34 10.81 16.67
CA THR A 179 -7.66 10.79 18.11
C THR A 179 -8.70 11.87 18.38
N MET A 180 -9.75 11.51 19.13
CA MET A 180 -10.86 12.38 19.46
C MET A 180 -10.97 12.57 20.98
N ASP A 181 -11.66 13.63 21.40
CA ASP A 181 -11.94 13.88 22.81
C ASP A 181 -13.02 12.94 23.37
N ASP A 182 -12.84 12.49 24.62
CA ASP A 182 -13.89 11.83 25.42
C ASP A 182 -14.82 12.88 26.02
N LEU A 183 -15.85 13.29 25.26
CA LEU A 183 -16.85 14.27 25.68
C LEU A 183 -17.74 13.77 26.83
N ASP A 184 -17.77 12.46 27.02
CA ASP A 184 -18.55 11.79 28.04
C ASP A 184 -17.81 11.69 29.39
N LYS A 185 -16.47 11.86 29.37
CA LYS A 185 -15.58 11.75 30.53
C LYS A 185 -15.63 10.35 31.18
N PHE A 186 -15.75 9.30 30.36
CA PHE A 186 -15.68 7.92 30.85
C PHE A 186 -14.23 7.49 31.17
N GLY A 187 -13.23 8.29 30.81
CA GLY A 187 -11.84 7.88 30.85
C GLY A 187 -11.52 6.93 29.69
N ALA A 188 -12.23 7.11 28.57
CA ALA A 188 -12.08 6.29 27.38
C ALA A 188 -11.05 6.89 26.42
N LYS A 189 -10.43 6.02 25.63
CA LYS A 189 -9.76 6.42 24.39
C LYS A 189 -10.78 6.45 23.27
N VAL A 190 -10.75 7.49 22.45
CA VAL A 190 -11.66 7.66 21.31
C VAL A 190 -10.83 7.81 20.03
N TYR A 191 -11.07 6.92 19.08
CA TYR A 191 -10.46 6.95 17.77
C TYR A 191 -11.53 6.99 16.69
N SER A 192 -11.37 7.83 15.68
CA SER A 192 -12.14 7.76 14.45
C SER A 192 -11.25 7.40 13.27
N GLY A 193 -11.78 6.58 12.37
CA GLY A 193 -11.15 6.21 11.12
C GLY A 193 -11.94 6.77 9.94
N CYS A 194 -11.27 7.17 8.86
CA CYS A 194 -11.92 7.25 7.55
C CYS A 194 -11.00 6.81 6.41
N VAL A 195 -11.59 6.40 5.28
CA VAL A 195 -10.85 6.00 4.09
C VAL A 195 -10.45 7.23 3.27
N GLU A 196 -9.15 7.42 3.08
CA GLU A 196 -8.59 8.48 2.24
C GLU A 196 -9.28 8.53 0.86
N GLY A 197 -9.64 9.75 0.43
CA GLY A 197 -10.32 10.00 -0.84
C GLY A 197 -11.84 9.85 -0.80
N ILE A 198 -12.41 9.30 0.29
CA ILE A 198 -13.87 9.14 0.43
C ILE A 198 -14.39 9.50 1.84
N CYS A 199 -13.59 10.16 2.67
CA CYS A 199 -14.07 10.73 3.93
C CYS A 199 -15.16 11.80 3.66
N PRO A 200 -16.25 11.87 4.44
CA PRO A 200 -16.57 11.03 5.59
C PRO A 200 -17.52 9.86 5.25
N TRP A 201 -17.61 9.44 3.99
CA TRP A 201 -18.58 8.44 3.51
C TRP A 201 -18.17 6.97 3.74
N PHE A 202 -16.93 6.74 4.17
CA PHE A 202 -16.49 5.44 4.72
C PHE A 202 -15.67 5.71 5.99
N THR A 203 -16.34 5.57 7.13
CA THR A 203 -15.81 5.99 8.43
C THR A 203 -16.35 5.14 9.58
N ALA A 204 -15.59 5.10 10.66
CA ALA A 204 -16.00 4.51 11.93
C ALA A 204 -15.44 5.31 13.11
N ILE A 205 -15.99 5.05 14.28
CA ILE A 205 -15.52 5.55 15.57
C ILE A 205 -15.51 4.40 16.58
N ILE A 206 -14.43 4.29 17.34
CA ILE A 206 -14.25 3.33 18.41
C ILE A 206 -13.87 4.09 19.67
N MET A 207 -14.71 3.94 20.70
CA MET A 207 -14.47 4.43 22.04
C MET A 207 -14.36 3.23 22.99
N TYR A 208 -13.30 3.18 23.80
CA TYR A 208 -13.14 2.13 24.79
C TYR A 208 -12.41 2.59 26.05
N ASP A 209 -12.78 2.02 27.19
CA ASP A 209 -12.12 2.28 28.47
C ASP A 209 -11.09 1.17 28.82
N PRO A 210 -10.21 1.38 29.82
CA PRO A 210 -9.25 0.37 30.25
C PRO A 210 -9.86 -0.94 30.79
N LYS A 211 -11.15 -0.94 31.17
CA LYS A 211 -11.87 -2.14 31.65
C LYS A 211 -12.34 -3.00 30.48
N GLY A 212 -12.33 -2.44 29.26
CA GLY A 212 -12.81 -3.07 28.04
C GLY A 212 -14.31 -2.88 27.84
N SER A 213 -14.87 -1.80 28.38
CA SER A 213 -16.17 -1.28 27.94
C SER A 213 -16.00 -0.60 26.58
N PHE A 214 -16.92 -0.86 25.66
CA PHE A 214 -16.88 -0.37 24.28
C PHE A 214 -18.15 0.41 23.93
N TRP A 215 -17.96 1.46 23.15
CA TRP A 215 -18.98 2.17 22.39
C TRP A 215 -18.39 2.41 21.00
N ALA A 216 -18.97 1.84 19.97
CA ALA A 216 -18.41 1.92 18.63
C ALA A 216 -19.51 2.08 17.60
N ALA A 217 -19.25 2.87 16.57
CA ALA A 217 -20.18 3.07 15.48
C ALA A 217 -19.44 3.02 14.15
N VAL A 218 -20.06 2.44 13.13
CA VAL A 218 -19.52 2.38 11.78
C VAL A 218 -20.61 2.80 10.81
N LEU A 219 -20.21 3.61 9.83
CA LEU A 219 -21.07 3.92 8.70
C LEU A 219 -21.18 2.66 7.84
N HIS A 220 -22.40 2.17 7.72
CA HIS A 220 -22.72 0.96 7.00
C HIS A 220 -23.52 1.30 5.76
N ASP A 221 -23.03 0.81 4.64
CA ASP A 221 -23.71 0.85 3.37
C ASP A 221 -24.10 -0.58 2.99
N GLU A 222 -25.36 -0.78 2.65
CA GLU A 222 -25.92 -2.08 2.24
C GLU A 222 -26.65 -1.88 0.92
N ASP A 223 -26.30 -2.68 -0.09
CA ASP A 223 -26.84 -2.53 -1.44
C ASP A 223 -28.37 -2.47 -1.44
N GLY A 224 -28.91 -1.37 -1.98
CA GLY A 224 -30.35 -1.13 -2.07
C GLY A 224 -31.01 -0.68 -0.77
N GLN A 225 -30.25 -0.37 0.28
CA GLN A 225 -30.74 0.25 1.51
C GLN A 225 -30.17 1.67 1.68
N PRO A 226 -30.87 2.58 2.36
CA PRO A 226 -30.28 3.84 2.77
C PRO A 226 -29.09 3.58 3.69
N GLN A 227 -28.02 4.35 3.48
CA GLN A 227 -26.86 4.34 4.35
C GLN A 227 -27.28 4.57 5.81
N SER A 228 -26.67 3.82 6.73
CA SER A 228 -27.03 3.88 8.16
C SER A 228 -25.80 3.75 9.04
N VAL A 229 -25.91 4.19 10.29
CA VAL A 229 -24.88 3.98 11.30
C VAL A 229 -25.25 2.74 12.11
N ARG A 230 -24.37 1.73 12.13
CA ARG A 230 -24.49 0.59 13.03
C ARG A 230 -23.70 0.89 14.31
N TYR A 231 -24.39 0.89 15.45
CA TYR A 231 -23.80 1.17 16.75
C TYR A 231 -23.76 -0.08 17.63
N TYR A 232 -22.62 -0.27 18.29
CA TYR A 232 -22.30 -1.43 19.12
C TYR A 232 -21.85 -0.96 20.50
N THR A 233 -22.26 -1.71 21.53
CA THR A 233 -21.76 -1.55 22.89
C THR A 233 -21.94 -2.82 23.71
N ASN A 234 -21.01 -3.08 24.61
CA ASN A 234 -21.14 -4.11 25.65
C ASN A 234 -21.60 -3.53 27.00
N VAL A 235 -21.96 -2.25 27.06
CA VAL A 235 -22.39 -1.57 28.29
C VAL A 235 -23.92 -1.49 28.33
N ALA A 236 -24.53 -2.18 29.28
CA ALA A 236 -25.98 -2.37 29.34
C ALA A 236 -26.79 -1.06 29.27
N GLY A 237 -26.37 -0.03 30.00
CA GLY A 237 -27.04 1.27 30.03
C GLY A 237 -26.95 2.09 28.73
N TRP A 238 -26.18 1.63 27.73
CA TRP A 238 -25.95 2.34 26.47
C TRP A 238 -26.49 1.60 25.24
N LYS A 239 -27.21 0.48 25.43
CA LYS A 239 -27.73 -0.32 24.32
C LYS A 239 -28.79 0.39 23.45
N THR A 240 -29.39 1.47 23.94
CA THR A 240 -30.48 2.20 23.26
C THR A 240 -30.24 3.72 23.20
N LYS A 241 -29.02 4.17 23.51
CA LYS A 241 -28.62 5.58 23.41
C LYS A 241 -27.14 5.71 23.09
N LEU A 242 -26.77 6.82 22.47
CA LEU A 242 -25.39 7.11 22.07
C LEU A 242 -24.68 7.97 23.13
N PRO A 243 -23.39 7.71 23.42
CA PRO A 243 -22.52 8.65 24.12
C PRO A 243 -22.38 9.96 23.36
N LYS A 244 -22.12 11.07 24.05
CA LYS A 244 -21.92 12.41 23.48
C LYS A 244 -20.85 12.43 22.40
N SER A 245 -19.76 11.69 22.61
CA SER A 245 -18.64 11.60 21.67
C SER A 245 -19.09 11.00 20.33
N ILE A 246 -19.97 9.98 20.36
CA ILE A 246 -20.53 9.36 19.16
C ILE A 246 -21.68 10.20 18.59
N ILE A 247 -22.47 10.89 19.42
CA ILE A 247 -23.48 11.84 18.94
C ILE A 247 -22.83 12.91 18.09
N LYS A 248 -21.76 13.55 18.58
CA LYS A 248 -21.01 14.54 17.80
C LYS A 248 -20.54 13.98 16.47
N TRP A 249 -19.93 12.78 16.49
CA TRP A 249 -19.48 12.13 15.26
C TRP A 249 -20.62 11.86 14.28
N VAL A 250 -21.79 11.39 14.73
CA VAL A 250 -22.97 11.19 13.89
C VAL A 250 -23.51 12.52 13.34
N ASP A 251 -23.53 13.57 14.16
CA ASP A 251 -24.02 14.88 13.75
C ASP A 251 -23.11 15.50 12.67
N ASP A 252 -21.79 15.34 12.79
CA ASP A 252 -20.82 15.74 11.75
C ASP A 252 -21.10 14.99 10.41
N LEU A 253 -21.55 13.72 10.46
CA LEU A 253 -21.97 12.98 9.24
C LEU A 253 -23.28 13.49 8.66
N ARG A 254 -24.20 13.97 9.50
CA ARG A 254 -25.50 14.48 9.06
C ARG A 254 -25.42 15.81 8.33
N GLU A 255 -24.32 16.54 8.48
CA GLU A 255 -24.02 17.69 7.61
C GLU A 255 -23.93 17.30 6.13
N HIS A 256 -23.69 16.02 5.84
CA HIS A 256 -23.63 15.47 4.49
C HIS A 256 -24.83 14.56 4.14
N ASN A 257 -25.46 13.94 5.13
CA ASN A 257 -26.63 13.08 4.95
C ASN A 257 -27.61 13.21 6.14
N ASP A 258 -28.59 14.09 6.02
CA ASP A 258 -29.54 14.43 7.08
C ASP A 258 -30.53 13.29 7.41
N GLU A 259 -30.71 12.33 6.50
CA GLU A 259 -31.56 11.15 6.69
C GLU A 259 -30.86 10.00 7.45
N LEU A 260 -29.62 10.20 7.90
CA LEU A 260 -28.80 9.15 8.50
C LEU A 260 -29.39 8.61 9.82
N LYS A 261 -29.83 7.34 9.76
CA LYS A 261 -30.40 6.60 10.89
C LYS A 261 -29.34 5.81 11.65
N VAL A 262 -29.51 5.71 12.96
CA VAL A 262 -28.66 4.89 13.84
C VAL A 262 -29.41 3.61 14.20
N THR A 263 -28.78 2.46 13.94
CA THR A 263 -29.26 1.13 14.29
C THR A 263 -28.47 0.60 15.48
N PHE A 264 -29.15 0.23 16.56
CA PHE A 264 -28.54 -0.32 17.78
C PHE A 264 -28.39 -1.84 17.68
N MET A 265 -27.16 -2.31 17.48
CA MET A 265 -26.89 -3.71 17.11
C MET A 265 -26.94 -4.68 18.29
N ASN A 266 -26.75 -4.18 19.51
CA ASN A 266 -26.81 -4.97 20.76
C ASN A 266 -28.08 -4.71 21.58
N GLY A 267 -29.07 -4.03 20.99
CA GLY A 267 -30.36 -3.69 21.61
C GLY A 267 -31.35 -4.85 21.58
N LYS A 268 -31.07 -5.91 22.34
CA LYS A 268 -32.06 -6.84 22.91
C LYS A 268 -31.58 -7.26 24.30
#